data_AF-A0A7Z9G077-F1
#
_entry.id   AF-A0A7Z9G077-F1
#
_cell.length_a   1.000
_cell.length_b   1.000
_cell.length_c   1.000
_cell.angle_alpha   90.00
_cell.angle_beta   90.00
_cell.angle_gamma   90.00
#
_symmetry.space_group_name_H-M   'P 1'
#
loop_
_entity.id
_entity.type
_entity.pdbx_description
1 polymer ?
#
loop_
_entity_poly.entity_id
_entity_poly.type
_entity_poly.pdbx_seq_one_letter_code
_entity_poly.pdbx_strand_id
1 'polypeptide(L)'
;MTTIAVQYIPLVFSDTKAVIQSQKLRGFRYFQLNIFRTFAGFLNAIRPILTGNIRRATNLSQVIESRGFSADNTNRHIALRGLSLDRIDVAFILIQFIFLTSVVILKILYFLYANGIFFASWLRPVYTFTKEVL
;
A
#
# COMPACT_ATOMS: atom_id res chain seq x y z
N MET A 1 -4.66 9.36 10.18
CA MET A 1 -5.93 8.71 9.78
C MET A 1 -5.72 7.33 9.13
N THR A 2 -4.77 7.17 8.19
CA THR A 2 -4.47 5.89 7.54
C THR A 2 -4.03 4.77 8.50
N THR A 3 -3.27 5.10 9.54
CA THR A 3 -2.81 4.14 10.56
C THR A 3 -3.96 3.45 11.30
N ILE A 4 -5.01 4.19 11.64
CA ILE A 4 -6.22 3.67 12.29
C ILE A 4 -6.92 2.70 11.33
N ALA A 5 -7.07 3.06 10.05
CA ALA A 5 -7.72 2.18 9.08
C ALA A 5 -6.99 0.83 8.96
N VAL A 6 -5.66 0.83 8.86
CA VAL A 6 -4.86 -0.40 8.74
C VAL A 6 -5.03 -1.30 9.98
N GLN A 7 -4.99 -0.72 11.18
CA GLN A 7 -5.17 -1.47 12.43
C GLN A 7 -6.59 -2.04 12.59
N TYR A 8 -7.59 -1.41 11.97
CA TYR A 8 -8.99 -1.83 12.05
C TYR A 8 -9.36 -2.90 11.02
N ILE A 9 -8.57 -3.15 9.98
CA ILE A 9 -8.86 -4.18 8.96
C ILE A 9 -9.09 -5.58 9.59
N PRO A 10 -8.20 -6.11 10.45
CA PRO A 10 -8.39 -7.44 11.04
C PRO A 10 -9.66 -7.54 11.88
N LEU A 11 -10.02 -6.45 12.55
CA LEU A 11 -11.17 -6.35 13.44
C LEU A 11 -12.50 -6.27 12.69
N VAL A 12 -12.56 -5.46 11.64
CA VAL A 12 -13.75 -5.42 10.75
C VAL A 12 -13.96 -6.78 10.09
N PHE A 13 -12.88 -7.48 9.77
CA PHE A 13 -12.95 -8.83 9.22
C PHE A 13 -13.52 -9.85 10.22
N SER A 14 -13.10 -9.80 11.49
CA SER A 14 -13.68 -10.68 12.53
C SER A 14 -15.16 -10.39 12.78
N ASP A 15 -15.54 -9.11 12.83
CA ASP A 15 -16.94 -8.70 13.03
C ASP A 15 -17.81 -9.13 11.84
N THR A 16 -17.30 -8.97 10.61
CA THR A 16 -17.96 -9.43 9.38
C THR A 16 -18.17 -10.94 9.39
N LYS A 17 -17.15 -11.72 9.78
CA LYS A 17 -17.28 -13.19 9.91
C LYS A 17 -18.36 -13.58 10.90
N ALA A 18 -18.41 -12.94 12.07
CA ALA A 18 -19.42 -13.19 13.09
C ALA A 18 -20.83 -12.89 12.56
N VAL A 19 -21.01 -11.76 11.88
CA VAL A 19 -22.29 -11.41 11.25
C VAL A 19 -22.68 -12.45 10.19
N ILE A 20 -21.78 -12.82 9.29
CA ILE A 20 -22.06 -13.83 8.25
C ILE A 20 -22.43 -15.18 8.89
N GLN A 21 -21.72 -15.60 9.93
CA GLN A 21 -22.03 -16.85 10.64
C GLN A 21 -23.39 -16.78 11.33
N SER A 22 -23.73 -15.65 11.96
CA SER A 22 -25.05 -15.45 12.57
C SER A 22 -26.19 -15.51 11.54
N GLN A 23 -25.98 -14.97 10.33
CA GLN A 23 -26.96 -15.03 9.25
C GLN A 23 -27.10 -16.46 8.72
N LYS A 24 -25.99 -17.21 8.61
CA LYS A 24 -26.02 -18.64 8.26
C LYS A 24 -26.84 -19.46 9.26
N LEU A 25 -26.69 -19.20 10.57
CA LEU A 25 -27.49 -19.85 11.62
C LEU A 25 -28.98 -19.50 11.53
N ARG A 26 -29.33 -18.30 11.04
CA ARG A 26 -30.71 -17.89 10.75
C ARG A 26 -31.28 -18.50 9.46
N GLY A 27 -30.55 -19.43 8.83
CA GLY A 27 -30.99 -20.13 7.62
C GLY A 27 -30.63 -19.41 6.31
N PHE A 28 -29.86 -18.32 6.35
CA PHE A 28 -29.42 -17.65 5.13
C PHE A 28 -28.26 -18.40 4.48
N ARG A 29 -28.46 -18.91 3.25
CA ARG A 29 -27.44 -19.64 2.49
C ARG A 29 -26.87 -18.74 1.40
N TYR A 30 -25.66 -18.26 1.63
CA TYR A 30 -24.86 -17.56 0.62
C TYR A 30 -24.50 -18.53 -0.52
N PHE A 31 -24.48 -18.04 -1.76
CA PHE A 31 -24.09 -18.81 -2.97
C PHE A 31 -25.06 -19.93 -3.37
N GLN A 32 -26.37 -19.71 -3.27
CA GLN A 32 -27.37 -20.54 -3.96
C GLN A 32 -27.64 -20.02 -5.38
N LEU A 33 -28.23 -20.88 -6.24
CA LEU A 33 -28.59 -20.60 -7.65
C LEU A 33 -29.36 -19.29 -7.87
N ASN A 34 -30.00 -18.73 -6.83
CA ASN A 34 -30.71 -17.46 -6.93
C ASN A 34 -29.81 -16.28 -6.53
N ILE A 35 -29.20 -15.63 -7.53
CA ILE A 35 -28.31 -14.47 -7.39
C ILE A 35 -29.04 -13.30 -6.69
N PHE A 36 -30.32 -13.06 -7.02
CA PHE A 36 -31.11 -11.99 -6.41
C PHE A 36 -31.27 -12.18 -4.89
N ARG A 37 -31.55 -13.42 -4.46
CA ARG A 37 -31.69 -13.74 -3.03
C ARG A 37 -30.37 -13.61 -2.29
N THR A 38 -29.27 -13.97 -2.95
CA THR A 38 -27.91 -13.81 -2.42
C THR A 38 -27.56 -12.33 -2.22
N PHE A 39 -27.86 -11.47 -3.20
CA PHE A 39 -27.63 -10.02 -3.11
C PHE A 39 -28.44 -9.36 -1.98
N ALA A 40 -29.72 -9.69 -1.85
CA ALA A 40 -30.56 -9.19 -0.75
C ALA A 40 -30.01 -9.57 0.64
N GLY A 41 -29.43 -10.76 0.78
CA GLY A 41 -28.77 -11.15 2.03
C GLY A 41 -27.48 -10.40 2.34
N PHE A 42 -26.71 -10.04 1.31
CA PHE A 42 -25.55 -9.15 1.49
C PHE A 42 -26.00 -7.78 2.00
N LEU A 43 -27.07 -7.21 1.44
CA LEU A 43 -27.65 -5.96 1.95
C LEU A 43 -28.08 -6.06 3.41
N ASN A 44 -28.68 -7.19 3.81
CA ASN A 44 -29.07 -7.43 5.20
C ASN A 44 -27.87 -7.58 6.14
N ALA A 45 -26.73 -8.10 5.67
CA ALA A 45 -25.50 -8.20 6.44
C ALA A 45 -24.76 -6.85 6.58
N ILE A 46 -24.91 -5.94 5.62
CA ILE A 46 -24.25 -4.62 5.66
C ILE A 46 -24.78 -3.76 6.82
N ARG A 47 -26.10 -3.74 7.06
CA ARG A 47 -26.71 -2.93 8.13
C ARG A 47 -26.06 -3.15 9.52
N PRO A 48 -26.00 -4.38 10.06
CA PRO A 48 -25.40 -4.62 11.38
C PRO A 48 -23.90 -4.32 11.41
N ILE A 49 -23.17 -4.59 10.32
CA ILE A 49 -21.74 -4.28 10.22
C ILE A 49 -21.52 -2.77 10.30
N LEU A 50 -22.31 -2.00 9.54
CA LEU A 50 -22.21 -0.54 9.51
C LEU A 50 -22.57 0.09 10.85
N THR A 51 -23.69 -0.32 11.46
CA THR A 51 -24.09 0.18 12.78
C THR A 51 -23.04 -0.15 13.85
N GLY A 52 -22.46 -1.35 13.83
CA GLY A 52 -21.37 -1.74 14.72
C GLY A 52 -20.13 -0.86 14.54
N ASN A 53 -19.71 -0.64 13.30
CA ASN A 53 -18.56 0.19 12.98
C ASN A 53 -18.77 1.67 13.34
N ILE A 54 -19.97 2.23 13.12
CA ILE A 54 -20.29 3.61 13.52
C ILE A 54 -20.17 3.77 15.03
N ARG A 55 -20.77 2.87 15.82
CA ARG A 55 -20.65 2.89 17.29
C ARG A 55 -19.19 2.78 17.75
N ARG A 56 -18.40 1.96 17.06
CA ARG A 56 -16.99 1.80 17.37
C ARG A 56 -16.20 3.08 17.04
N ALA A 57 -16.49 3.72 15.92
CA ALA A 57 -15.87 4.98 15.52
C ALA A 57 -16.20 6.11 16.51
N THR A 58 -17.45 6.20 16.98
CA THR A 58 -17.85 7.20 18.00
C THR A 58 -17.11 6.96 19.31
N ASN A 59 -17.04 5.71 19.77
CA ASN A 59 -16.33 5.37 21.01
C ASN A 59 -14.82 5.65 20.88
N LEU A 60 -14.22 5.32 19.73
CA LEU A 60 -12.82 5.61 19.46
C LEU A 60 -12.56 7.12 19.48
N SER A 61 -13.44 7.92 18.87
CA SER A 61 -13.33 9.38 18.87
C SER A 61 -13.34 9.94 20.28
N GLN A 62 -14.27 9.48 21.12
CA GLN A 62 -14.36 9.90 22.53
C GLN A 62 -13.11 9.51 23.33
N VAL A 63 -12.52 8.35 23.06
CA VAL A 63 -11.27 7.92 23.71
C VAL A 63 -10.07 8.74 23.22
N ILE A 64 -10.04 9.11 21.95
CA ILE A 64 -8.99 9.97 21.39
C ILE A 64 -9.06 11.37 22.02
N GLU A 65 -10.27 11.93 22.11
CA GLU A 65 -10.52 13.22 22.74
C GLU A 65 -10.18 13.20 24.24
N SER A 66 -10.58 12.15 24.97
CA SER A 66 -10.28 12.04 26.41
C SER A 66 -8.79 11.86 26.71
N ARG A 67 -8.00 11.36 25.76
CA ARG A 67 -6.54 11.31 25.85
C ARG A 67 -5.86 12.65 25.56
N GLY A 68 -6.62 13.72 25.35
CA GLY A 68 -6.10 15.06 25.07
C GLY A 68 -5.53 15.20 23.66
N PHE A 69 -5.97 14.36 22.71
CA PHE A 69 -5.55 14.50 21.31
C PHE A 69 -6.36 15.61 20.65
N SER A 70 -5.79 16.81 20.59
CA SER A 70 -6.38 17.95 19.87
C SER A 70 -6.07 17.85 18.37
N ALA A 71 -7.06 18.18 17.53
CA ALA A 71 -6.87 18.29 16.08
C ALA A 71 -6.11 19.57 15.66
N ASP A 72 -5.81 20.45 16.62
CA ASP A 72 -5.10 21.69 16.38
C ASP A 72 -3.59 21.42 16.27
N ASN A 73 -3.00 21.83 15.13
CA ASN A 73 -1.60 21.61 14.75
C ASN A 73 -0.58 22.25 15.72
N THR A 74 -1.04 23.00 16.71
CA THR A 74 -0.23 23.73 17.70
C THR A 74 0.60 22.79 18.57
N ASN A 75 0.07 21.60 18.89
CA ASN A 75 0.82 20.59 19.62
C ASN A 75 1.40 19.60 18.62
N ARG A 76 2.69 19.77 18.30
CA ARG A 76 3.52 18.78 17.59
C ARG A 76 3.20 17.40 18.13
N HIS A 77 2.37 16.62 17.43
CA HIS A 77 2.18 15.23 17.75
C HIS A 77 3.55 14.57 17.63
N ILE A 78 4.17 14.25 18.76
CA ILE A 78 5.46 13.58 18.79
C ILE A 78 5.21 12.22 18.16
N ALA A 79 5.69 12.03 16.93
CA ALA A 79 5.66 10.74 16.28
C ALA A 79 6.53 9.79 17.12
N LEU A 80 5.88 9.01 17.99
CA LEU A 80 6.54 8.04 18.87
C LEU A 80 7.39 7.03 18.08
N ARG A 81 7.04 6.84 16.80
CA ARG A 81 7.78 6.02 15.86
C ARG A 81 8.34 6.89 14.74
N GLY A 82 9.41 7.62 15.08
CA GLY A 82 10.24 8.26 14.08
C GLY A 82 10.87 7.19 13.20
N LEU A 83 10.69 7.30 11.89
CA LEU A 83 11.44 6.48 10.95
C LEU A 83 12.78 7.20 10.74
N SER A 84 13.84 6.69 11.37
CA SER A 84 15.20 7.16 11.10
C SER A 84 15.75 6.43 9.89
N LEU A 85 16.39 7.16 8.99
CA LEU A 85 17.14 6.56 7.89
C LEU A 85 18.28 5.74 8.48
N ASP A 86 18.27 4.44 8.21
CA ASP A 86 19.38 3.58 8.60
C ASP A 86 20.50 3.65 7.55
N ARG A 87 21.72 3.26 7.96
CA ARG A 87 22.87 3.17 7.04
C ARG A 87 22.61 2.20 5.89
N ILE A 88 21.77 1.19 6.13
CA ILE A 88 21.33 0.23 5.12
C ILE A 88 20.48 0.94 4.05
N ASP A 89 19.54 1.81 4.45
CA ASP A 89 18.71 2.56 3.52
C ASP A 89 19.56 3.44 2.60
N VAL A 90 20.58 4.10 3.17
CA VAL A 90 21.52 4.94 2.42
C VAL A 90 22.35 4.10 1.43
N ALA A 91 22.82 2.92 1.84
CA ALA A 91 23.56 2.01 0.97
C ALA A 91 22.68 1.53 -0.20
N PHE A 92 21.42 1.18 0.06
CA PHE A 92 20.47 0.80 -0.99
C PHE A 92 20.21 1.94 -1.99
N ILE A 93 20.05 3.17 -1.50
CA ILE A 93 19.87 4.35 -2.36
C ILE A 93 21.10 4.55 -3.26
N LEU A 94 22.31 4.42 -2.72
CA LEU A 94 23.54 4.56 -3.50
C LEU A 94 23.68 3.49 -4.57
N ILE A 95 23.38 2.23 -4.26
CA ILE A 95 23.43 1.12 -5.23
C ILE A 95 22.44 1.37 -6.38
N GLN A 96 21.21 1.77 -6.06
CA GLN A 96 20.20 2.11 -7.07
C GLN A 96 20.63 3.28 -7.95
N PHE A 97 21.25 4.30 -7.36
CA PHE A 97 21.76 5.45 -8.10
C PHE A 97 22.90 5.07 -9.04
N ILE A 98 23.85 4.23 -8.59
CA ILE A 98 24.95 3.73 -9.42
C ILE A 98 24.41 2.90 -10.59
N PHE A 99 23.44 2.02 -10.34
CA PHE A 99 22.82 1.20 -11.38
C PHE A 99 22.13 2.06 -12.44
N LEU A 100 21.33 3.05 -12.02
CA LEU A 100 20.67 3.97 -12.93
C LEU A 100 21.68 4.78 -13.75
N THR A 101 22.71 5.32 -13.09
CA THR A 101 23.79 6.08 -13.76
C THR A 101 24.52 5.22 -14.78
N SER A 102 24.81 3.97 -14.46
CA SER A 102 25.45 3.02 -15.39
C SER A 102 24.60 2.80 -16.65
N VAL A 103 23.29 2.58 -16.49
CA VAL A 103 22.36 2.42 -17.63
C VAL A 103 22.29 3.68 -18.50
N VAL A 104 22.26 4.86 -17.88
CA VAL A 104 22.24 6.13 -18.61
C VAL A 104 23.53 6.34 -19.41
N ILE A 105 24.69 6.05 -18.81
CA ILE A 105 25.99 6.13 -19.50
C ILE A 105 26.03 5.17 -20.69
N LEU A 106 25.56 3.92 -20.51
CA LEU A 106 25.50 2.93 -21.60
C LEU A 106 24.63 3.44 -22.77
N LYS A 107 23.46 4.03 -22.47
CA LYS A 107 22.59 4.63 -23.50
C LYS A 107 23.24 5.84 -24.19
N ILE A 108 23.90 6.73 -23.46
CA ILE A 108 24.60 7.89 -24.02
C ILE A 108 25.74 7.43 -24.93
N LEU A 109 26.52 6.45 -24.49
CA LEU A 109 27.63 5.90 -25.24
C LEU A 109 27.13 5.29 -26.56
N TYR A 110 26.05 4.49 -26.52
CA TYR A 110 25.41 3.95 -27.72
C TYR A 110 24.88 5.05 -28.64
N PHE A 111 24.25 6.10 -28.10
CA PHE A 111 23.77 7.24 -28.88
C PHE A 111 24.93 7.98 -29.59
N LEU A 112 26.06 8.17 -28.90
CA LEU A 112 27.25 8.82 -29.46
C LEU A 112 27.89 7.99 -30.58
N TYR A 113 27.87 6.65 -30.44
CA TYR A 113 28.27 5.71 -31.48
C TYR A 113 27.30 5.76 -32.68
N ALA A 114 25.99 5.74 -32.44
CA ALA A 114 24.97 5.77 -33.49
C ALA A 114 25.03 7.06 -34.34
N ASN A 115 25.42 8.19 -33.74
CA ASN A 115 25.59 9.47 -34.43
C ASN A 115 27.00 9.66 -35.04
N GLY A 116 27.92 8.70 -34.90
CA GLY A 116 29.22 8.70 -35.56
C GLY A 116 30.26 9.70 -34.99
N ILE A 117 30.04 10.23 -33.78
CA ILE A 117 30.87 11.30 -33.20
C ILE A 117 32.06 10.72 -32.42
N PHE A 118 31.95 9.52 -31.85
CA PHE A 118 33.03 8.89 -31.06
C PHE A 118 33.06 7.37 -31.25
N PHE A 119 34.22 6.84 -31.68
CA PHE A 119 34.45 5.41 -31.83
C PHE A 119 35.74 5.01 -31.11
N ALA A 120 35.61 4.24 -30.03
CA ALA A 120 36.74 3.61 -29.36
C ALA A 120 36.65 2.10 -29.59
N SER A 121 37.63 1.52 -30.30
CA SER A 121 37.66 0.10 -30.69
C SER A 121 37.57 -0.88 -29.51
N TRP A 122 37.91 -0.45 -28.29
CA TRP A 122 37.89 -1.27 -27.07
C TRP A 122 36.48 -1.40 -26.43
N LEU A 123 35.53 -0.51 -26.74
CA LEU A 123 34.16 -0.54 -26.19
C LEU A 123 33.16 -1.33 -27.05
N ARG A 124 33.65 -2.04 -28.08
CA ARG A 124 32.85 -2.90 -28.95
C ARG A 124 31.87 -3.83 -28.20
N PRO A 125 32.28 -4.58 -27.14
CA PRO A 125 31.35 -5.46 -26.42
C PRO A 125 30.25 -4.72 -25.65
N VAL A 126 30.50 -3.48 -25.23
CA VAL A 126 29.53 -2.64 -24.51
C VAL A 126 28.43 -2.16 -25.46
N TYR A 127 28.80 -1.80 -26.70
CA TYR A 127 27.85 -1.40 -27.73
C TYR A 127 26.95 -2.56 -28.20
N THR A 128 27.50 -3.75 -28.38
CA THR A 128 26.70 -4.94 -28.72
C THR A 128 25.77 -5.34 -27.59
N PHE A 129 26.24 -5.33 -26.33
CA PHE A 129 25.40 -5.63 -25.18
C PHE A 129 24.23 -4.63 -25.04
N THR A 130 24.50 -3.33 -25.25
CA THR A 130 23.46 -2.30 -25.19
C THR A 130 22.43 -2.45 -26.32
N LYS A 131 22.83 -2.96 -27.50
CA LYS A 131 21.92 -3.18 -28.64
C LYS A 131 21.04 -4.42 -28.47
N GLU A 132 21.56 -5.48 -27.87
CA GLU A 132 20.84 -6.76 -27.75
C GLU A 132 19.96 -6.86 -26.49
N VAL A 133 20.31 -6.15 -25.41
CA VAL A 133 19.69 -6.34 -24.09
C VAL A 133 18.85 -5.13 -23.62
N LEU A 134 19.08 -3.92 -24.14
CA LEU A 134 18.56 -2.65 -23.60
C LEU A 134 17.82 -1.79 -24.64
#